data_AF-A0A0C2VES1-F1
#
_entry.id   AF-A0A0C2VES1-F1
#
_cell.length_a   1.000
_cell.length_b   1.000
_cell.length_c   1.000
_cell.angle_alpha   90.00
_cell.angle_beta   90.00
_cell.angle_gamma   90.00
#
_symmetry.space_group_name_H-M   'P 1'
#
loop_
_entity.id
_entity.type
_entity.pdbx_description
1 polymer ?
#
loop_
_entity_poly.entity_id
_entity_poly.type
_entity_poly.pdbx_seq_one_letter_code
_entity_poly.pdbx_strand_id
1 'polypeptide(L)'
;MKSKWSLVTSLALVGSLVVGQSAFANGDSTDQESPEPRLNKMEAGSSTETEPNNSFEQANQIDVDSFVTGDLPADDKDYFKIEVTGTEPSYFVSTAYPNADTSSMDLKVELFNSDKSELDPEEAFDDESGFYDLYTELEPGTYYLNVTDENNAAEEEGYFLQTSVFSDEPTIDRISGKDRYATAVEIAKAGWYEGDTAELVLATGTDFPDALAASPLAYHLEAPILLTKNNSIPNVVEEAIEYFNPERITIVGGSYAVSDSIQSYLEDTMGIETTRISGKDRYETAALIAEELPNNETAYVVNGSNYPDALSIASYAAFMESPILLSKKNSLPAATADIVKDYNDSWIIGGKGVVSTEVYKQLPNPKRIGGKDRYETSVQVVKQLKIDASYASLATGQNFADALTGSVLSAQYGEPVLLTKKNSLPASVKQLFADRGTFYYTIYGGTGVISEKVEDELKSIN
;
A
#
# COMPACT_ATOMS: atom_id res chain seq x y z
N MET A 1 14.66 15.58 -17.87
CA MET A 1 14.54 14.92 -19.19
C MET A 1 15.03 13.47 -19.16
N LYS A 2 16.30 13.15 -18.88
CA LYS A 2 16.73 11.73 -18.71
C LYS A 2 16.09 10.96 -17.54
N SER A 3 15.54 11.65 -16.54
CA SER A 3 14.84 11.03 -15.38
C SER A 3 13.35 10.75 -15.60
N LYS A 4 12.69 11.47 -16.54
CA LYS A 4 11.29 11.17 -16.91
C LYS A 4 11.21 9.88 -17.74
N TRP A 5 12.23 9.65 -18.56
CA TRP A 5 12.33 8.50 -19.46
C TRP A 5 12.59 7.17 -18.74
N SER A 6 13.31 7.16 -17.62
CA SER A 6 13.45 5.94 -16.81
C SER A 6 12.21 5.66 -15.95
N LEU A 7 11.30 6.64 -15.76
CA LEU A 7 10.08 6.46 -14.98
C LEU A 7 9.01 5.75 -15.82
N VAL A 8 8.80 6.21 -17.06
CA VAL A 8 7.81 5.65 -18.00
C VAL A 8 8.19 4.23 -18.41
N THR A 9 9.47 3.97 -18.71
CA THR A 9 9.94 2.60 -18.99
C THR A 9 9.89 1.69 -17.76
N SER A 10 10.09 2.20 -16.54
CA SER A 10 9.91 1.39 -15.32
C SER A 10 8.43 1.13 -14.98
N LEU A 11 7.52 2.09 -15.20
CA LEU A 11 6.08 1.90 -14.99
C LEU A 11 5.48 0.91 -16.00
N ALA A 12 5.87 1.02 -17.27
CA ALA A 12 5.47 0.08 -18.32
C ALA A 12 6.06 -1.32 -18.10
N LEU A 13 7.38 -1.44 -17.83
CA LEU A 13 7.99 -2.75 -17.58
C LEU A 13 7.46 -3.41 -16.30
N VAL A 14 7.23 -2.66 -15.21
CA VAL A 14 6.75 -3.24 -13.94
C VAL A 14 5.30 -3.70 -14.07
N GLY A 15 4.44 -2.96 -14.79
CA GLY A 15 3.09 -3.40 -15.12
C GLY A 15 3.06 -4.70 -15.94
N SER A 16 3.94 -4.82 -16.94
CA SER A 16 4.01 -6.02 -17.80
C SER A 16 4.74 -7.21 -17.14
N LEU A 17 5.77 -6.98 -16.32
CA LEU A 17 6.53 -8.05 -15.63
C LEU A 17 5.76 -8.68 -14.45
N VAL A 18 4.98 -7.89 -13.70
CA VAL A 18 4.26 -8.37 -12.51
C VAL A 18 3.12 -9.33 -12.87
N VAL A 19 2.51 -9.17 -14.04
CA VAL A 19 1.38 -10.00 -14.47
C VAL A 19 1.88 -11.31 -15.11
N GLY A 20 2.93 -11.26 -15.92
CA GLY A 20 3.55 -12.44 -16.52
C GLY A 20 4.09 -13.45 -15.49
N GLN A 21 4.64 -12.99 -14.36
CA GLN A 21 5.09 -13.91 -13.29
C GLN A 21 3.91 -14.52 -12.50
N SER A 22 2.81 -13.79 -12.33
CA SER A 22 1.63 -14.31 -11.61
C SER A 22 0.87 -15.40 -12.37
N ALA A 23 1.05 -15.49 -13.68
CA ALA A 23 0.53 -16.58 -14.51
C ALA A 23 1.40 -17.86 -14.46
N PHE A 24 2.65 -17.79 -14.00
CA PHE A 24 3.63 -18.88 -14.15
C PHE A 24 4.47 -19.27 -12.92
N ALA A 25 4.31 -18.66 -11.75
CA ALA A 25 5.17 -18.95 -10.60
C ALA A 25 4.71 -20.16 -9.74
N ASN A 26 5.11 -21.37 -10.16
CA ASN A 26 5.41 -22.50 -9.26
C ASN A 26 6.94 -22.68 -9.27
N GLY A 27 7.65 -22.15 -8.28
CA GLY A 27 9.11 -22.27 -8.26
C GLY A 27 9.77 -21.67 -7.02
N ASP A 28 10.16 -22.57 -6.11
CA ASP A 28 10.92 -22.37 -4.89
C ASP A 28 12.33 -21.81 -5.17
N SER A 29 12.76 -20.75 -4.47
CA SER A 29 14.19 -20.50 -4.22
C SER A 29 14.40 -19.63 -2.98
N THR A 30 15.39 -20.05 -2.19
CA THR A 30 15.77 -19.53 -0.88
C THR A 30 17.01 -18.67 -1.02
N ASP A 31 16.93 -17.37 -0.69
CA ASP A 31 18.05 -16.53 -0.28
C ASP A 31 17.52 -15.33 0.53
N GLN A 32 18.22 -14.96 1.61
CA GLN A 32 17.82 -13.87 2.52
C GLN A 32 18.06 -12.49 1.89
N GLU A 33 17.08 -12.00 1.13
CA GLU A 33 16.95 -10.58 0.77
C GLU A 33 16.07 -9.85 1.80
N SER A 34 16.21 -8.52 1.88
CA SER A 34 15.25 -7.68 2.62
C SER A 34 13.84 -8.00 2.10
N PRO A 35 12.79 -8.04 2.94
CA PRO A 35 11.46 -8.44 2.48
C PRO A 35 11.09 -7.61 1.25
N GLU A 36 10.86 -8.29 0.12
CA GLU A 36 10.44 -7.60 -1.09
C GLU A 36 9.07 -6.97 -0.82
N PRO A 37 8.84 -5.71 -1.25
CA PRO A 37 7.52 -5.12 -1.16
C PRO A 37 6.52 -6.02 -1.90
N ARG A 38 5.40 -6.33 -1.26
CA ARG A 38 4.24 -6.97 -1.88
C ARG A 38 3.64 -5.94 -2.85
N LEU A 39 4.21 -5.84 -4.05
CA LEU A 39 3.67 -5.00 -5.11
C LEU A 39 2.23 -5.41 -5.38
N ASN A 40 1.35 -4.41 -5.47
CA ASN A 40 -0.07 -4.67 -5.69
C ASN A 40 -0.27 -5.59 -6.90
N LYS A 41 -1.04 -6.65 -6.70
CA LYS A 41 -2.02 -7.04 -7.72
C LYS A 41 -2.93 -5.82 -7.84
N MET A 42 -2.66 -4.93 -8.79
CA MET A 42 -3.70 -4.01 -9.27
C MET A 42 -4.91 -4.90 -9.56
N GLU A 43 -6.05 -4.65 -8.92
CA GLU A 43 -7.33 -5.17 -9.41
C GLU A 43 -7.63 -4.48 -10.74
N ALA A 44 -6.85 -4.80 -11.77
CA ALA A 44 -7.25 -4.53 -13.12
C ALA A 44 -8.49 -5.40 -13.37
N GLY A 45 -9.63 -4.76 -13.63
CA GLY A 45 -10.80 -5.49 -14.08
C GLY A 45 -10.40 -6.38 -15.25
N SER A 46 -10.93 -7.60 -15.30
CA SER A 46 -10.76 -8.47 -16.46
C SER A 46 -12.10 -8.63 -17.16
N SER A 47 -12.07 -8.55 -18.48
CA SER A 47 -13.23 -8.77 -19.33
C SER A 47 -12.86 -9.68 -20.48
N THR A 48 -13.87 -10.30 -21.07
CA THR A 48 -13.73 -11.03 -22.33
C THR A 48 -14.52 -10.27 -23.35
N GLU A 49 -14.00 -10.19 -24.57
CA GLU A 49 -14.72 -9.57 -25.67
C GLU A 49 -16.08 -10.25 -25.94
N THR A 50 -16.89 -9.60 -26.76
CA THR A 50 -18.20 -10.08 -27.19
C THR A 50 -18.39 -9.77 -28.67
N GLU A 51 -18.44 -10.83 -29.47
CA GLU A 51 -18.74 -10.76 -30.89
C GLU A 51 -20.23 -10.44 -31.19
N PRO A 52 -20.53 -9.71 -32.28
CA PRO A 52 -19.57 -9.12 -33.21
C PRO A 52 -19.02 -7.77 -32.71
N ASN A 53 -17.70 -7.57 -32.77
CA ASN A 53 -17.02 -6.31 -32.45
C ASN A 53 -16.26 -5.70 -33.66
N ASN A 54 -16.56 -6.19 -34.86
CA ASN A 54 -15.84 -6.00 -36.12
C ASN A 54 -15.81 -4.59 -36.75
N SER A 55 -16.26 -3.56 -36.03
CA SER A 55 -16.29 -2.17 -36.52
C SER A 55 -16.41 -1.17 -35.37
N PHE A 56 -16.10 0.10 -35.63
CA PHE A 56 -16.27 1.19 -34.65
C PHE A 56 -17.68 1.25 -34.03
N GLU A 57 -18.73 0.95 -34.79
CA GLU A 57 -20.12 0.92 -34.32
C GLU A 57 -20.43 -0.26 -33.39
N GLN A 58 -19.66 -1.33 -33.51
CA GLN A 58 -19.77 -2.57 -32.76
C GLN A 58 -18.75 -2.66 -31.63
N ALA A 59 -17.89 -1.64 -31.50
CA ALA A 59 -16.78 -1.65 -30.58
C ALA A 59 -17.23 -1.96 -29.15
N ASN A 60 -16.56 -2.93 -28.55
CA ASN A 60 -16.80 -3.31 -27.17
C ASN A 60 -16.31 -2.20 -26.24
N GLN A 61 -17.16 -1.73 -25.32
CA GLN A 61 -16.71 -0.78 -24.31
C GLN A 61 -15.87 -1.52 -23.28
N ILE A 62 -14.64 -1.05 -23.08
CA ILE A 62 -13.73 -1.55 -22.05
C ILE A 62 -13.31 -0.39 -21.15
N ASP A 63 -12.91 -0.71 -19.92
CA ASP A 63 -12.34 0.26 -19.00
C ASP A 63 -10.83 0.40 -19.27
N VAL A 64 -10.29 1.61 -19.07
CA VAL A 64 -8.84 1.80 -19.05
C VAL A 64 -8.25 1.15 -17.79
N ASP A 65 -6.97 0.79 -17.83
CA ASP A 65 -6.28 0.05 -16.75
C ASP A 65 -6.86 -1.35 -16.49
N SER A 66 -7.48 -1.95 -17.51
CA SER A 66 -8.12 -3.28 -17.47
C SER A 66 -7.47 -4.27 -18.45
N PHE A 67 -7.72 -5.56 -18.22
CA PHE A 67 -7.37 -6.64 -19.13
C PHE A 67 -8.58 -7.08 -19.94
N VAL A 68 -8.35 -7.37 -21.21
CA VAL A 68 -9.34 -7.93 -22.12
C VAL A 68 -8.75 -9.19 -22.73
N THR A 69 -9.51 -10.28 -22.71
CA THR A 69 -9.22 -11.47 -23.52
C THR A 69 -10.09 -11.47 -24.76
N GLY A 70 -9.49 -11.69 -25.93
CA GLY A 70 -10.21 -11.90 -27.18
C GLY A 70 -9.68 -13.09 -27.97
N ASP A 71 -10.39 -13.45 -29.02
CA ASP A 71 -10.09 -14.49 -29.98
C ASP A 71 -10.07 -13.87 -31.39
N LEU A 72 -8.97 -14.03 -32.14
CA LEU A 72 -8.84 -13.50 -33.50
C LEU A 72 -8.86 -14.63 -34.54
N PRO A 73 -10.05 -15.14 -34.94
CA PRO A 73 -10.14 -16.06 -36.06
C PRO A 73 -9.72 -15.40 -37.38
N ALA A 74 -9.64 -16.20 -38.44
CA ALA A 74 -9.20 -15.71 -39.74
C ALA A 74 -10.03 -14.52 -40.25
N ASP A 75 -9.33 -13.48 -40.71
CA ASP A 75 -9.86 -12.21 -41.23
C ASP A 75 -10.69 -11.40 -40.21
N ASP A 76 -10.57 -11.69 -38.91
CA ASP A 76 -11.27 -10.96 -37.85
C ASP A 76 -10.58 -9.65 -37.47
N LYS A 77 -11.36 -8.74 -36.87
CA LYS A 77 -10.88 -7.47 -36.34
C LYS A 77 -11.65 -7.11 -35.09
N ASP A 78 -10.94 -6.83 -34.01
CA ASP A 78 -11.59 -6.51 -32.75
C ASP A 78 -11.52 -5.02 -32.48
N TYR A 79 -12.68 -4.36 -32.48
CA TYR A 79 -12.76 -2.97 -32.07
C TYR A 79 -13.14 -2.85 -30.61
N PHE A 80 -12.38 -2.02 -29.89
CA PHE A 80 -12.67 -1.62 -28.52
C PHE A 80 -12.89 -0.13 -28.44
N LYS A 81 -13.67 0.30 -27.45
CA LYS A 81 -13.95 1.70 -27.15
C LYS A 81 -13.53 1.99 -25.72
N ILE A 82 -12.75 3.04 -25.52
CA ILE A 82 -12.33 3.53 -24.20
C ILE A 82 -12.73 4.99 -24.01
N GLU A 83 -12.85 5.40 -22.75
CA GLU A 83 -13.02 6.80 -22.37
C GLU A 83 -11.82 7.22 -21.52
N VAL A 84 -11.00 8.11 -22.06
CA VAL A 84 -9.92 8.78 -21.31
C VAL A 84 -10.54 9.95 -20.57
N THR A 85 -10.46 9.93 -19.25
CA THR A 85 -11.02 10.98 -18.39
C THR A 85 -9.91 11.82 -17.77
N GLY A 86 -10.21 13.07 -17.40
CA GLY A 86 -9.22 13.99 -16.85
C GLY A 86 -9.44 15.42 -17.31
N THR A 87 -8.52 16.31 -16.95
CA THR A 87 -8.52 17.71 -17.40
C THR A 87 -7.27 18.11 -18.17
N GLU A 88 -6.29 17.23 -18.27
CA GLU A 88 -4.99 17.46 -18.91
C GLU A 88 -4.64 16.24 -19.79
N PRO A 89 -3.74 16.39 -20.77
CA PRO A 89 -3.26 15.28 -21.57
C PRO A 89 -2.64 14.17 -20.72
N SER A 90 -2.90 12.93 -21.12
CA SER A 90 -2.39 11.72 -20.48
C SER A 90 -1.47 10.94 -21.42
N TYR A 91 -0.57 10.16 -20.82
CA TYR A 91 0.09 9.05 -21.47
C TYR A 91 -0.89 7.88 -21.60
N PHE A 92 -0.90 7.24 -22.76
CA PHE A 92 -1.65 6.03 -23.01
C PHE A 92 -0.71 4.94 -23.49
N VAL A 93 -0.83 3.77 -22.89
CA VAL A 93 -0.09 2.58 -23.27
C VAL A 93 -1.10 1.52 -23.67
N SER A 94 -0.87 0.87 -24.80
CA SER A 94 -1.57 -0.36 -25.16
C SER A 94 -0.58 -1.46 -25.43
N THR A 95 -0.83 -2.63 -24.85
CA THR A 95 -0.03 -3.83 -25.10
C THR A 95 -0.92 -5.00 -25.45
N ALA A 96 -0.50 -5.83 -26.40
CA ALA A 96 -1.21 -7.05 -26.76
C ALA A 96 -0.25 -8.24 -26.87
N TYR A 97 -0.69 -9.39 -26.38
CA TYR A 97 0.13 -10.60 -26.31
C TYR A 97 -0.71 -11.83 -26.70
N PRO A 98 -0.21 -12.77 -27.52
CA PRO A 98 -0.90 -14.03 -27.74
C PRO A 98 -1.03 -14.83 -26.45
N ASN A 99 -2.09 -15.61 -26.29
CA ASN A 99 -2.31 -16.44 -25.09
C ASN A 99 -1.33 -17.61 -24.95
N ALA A 100 -0.57 -17.93 -26.01
CA ALA A 100 0.36 -19.04 -26.05
C ALA A 100 1.75 -18.60 -26.52
N ASP A 101 2.80 -19.02 -25.79
CA ASP A 101 4.21 -18.73 -26.11
C ASP A 101 4.69 -19.28 -27.47
N THR A 102 3.91 -20.17 -28.08
CA THR A 102 4.20 -20.78 -29.39
C THR A 102 3.31 -20.26 -30.51
N SER A 103 2.52 -19.21 -30.24
CA SER A 103 1.62 -18.62 -31.21
C SER A 103 2.37 -18.07 -32.42
N SER A 104 1.70 -18.10 -33.57
CA SER A 104 2.17 -17.44 -34.79
C SER A 104 1.45 -16.12 -35.08
N MET A 105 0.58 -15.68 -34.16
CA MET A 105 -0.07 -14.38 -34.24
C MET A 105 0.95 -13.25 -34.21
N ASP A 106 0.77 -12.29 -35.12
CA ASP A 106 1.54 -11.05 -35.19
C ASP A 106 0.59 -9.90 -34.87
N LEU A 107 0.45 -9.61 -33.56
CA LEU A 107 -0.58 -8.73 -33.08
C LEU A 107 -0.21 -7.27 -33.34
N LYS A 108 -1.18 -6.52 -33.85
CA LYS A 108 -1.10 -5.07 -33.99
C LYS A 108 -2.27 -4.40 -33.30
N VAL A 109 -1.99 -3.33 -32.55
CA VAL A 109 -3.03 -2.48 -31.96
C VAL A 109 -2.93 -1.09 -32.58
N GLU A 110 -4.04 -0.59 -33.13
CA GLU A 110 -4.13 0.76 -33.68
C GLU A 110 -5.08 1.60 -32.82
N LEU A 111 -4.70 2.85 -32.52
CA LEU A 111 -5.53 3.78 -31.76
C LEU A 111 -6.18 4.82 -32.69
N PHE A 112 -7.46 5.11 -32.47
CA PHE A 112 -8.22 6.12 -33.20
C PHE A 112 -8.91 7.09 -32.25
N ASN A 113 -9.00 8.36 -32.65
CA ASN A 113 -9.74 9.38 -31.91
C ASN A 113 -11.27 9.25 -32.13
N SER A 114 -12.05 10.11 -31.46
CA SER A 114 -13.52 10.14 -31.57
C SER A 114 -14.06 10.38 -32.99
N ASP A 115 -13.27 11.04 -33.86
CA ASP A 115 -13.58 11.24 -35.27
C ASP A 115 -13.12 10.05 -36.15
N LYS A 116 -12.66 8.95 -35.54
CA LYS A 116 -12.15 7.73 -36.17
C LYS A 116 -10.92 7.96 -37.04
N SER A 117 -10.15 9.01 -36.74
CA SER A 117 -8.84 9.21 -37.34
C SER A 117 -7.79 8.47 -36.51
N GLU A 118 -6.95 7.69 -37.18
CA GLU A 118 -5.83 6.98 -36.56
C GLU A 118 -4.85 7.98 -35.93
N LEU A 119 -4.30 7.60 -34.79
CA LEU A 119 -3.27 8.33 -34.06
C LEU A 119 -1.97 7.56 -34.17
N ASP A 120 -0.88 8.28 -34.42
CA ASP A 120 0.45 7.69 -34.45
C ASP A 120 1.02 7.61 -33.03
N PRO A 121 1.58 6.46 -32.61
CA PRO A 121 2.29 6.35 -31.35
C PRO A 121 3.61 7.14 -31.39
N GLU A 122 4.03 7.65 -30.24
CA GLU A 122 5.35 8.28 -30.07
C GLU A 122 6.46 7.21 -30.03
N GLU A 123 6.17 6.07 -29.39
CA GLU A 123 7.01 4.87 -29.41
C GLU A 123 6.15 3.63 -29.69
N ALA A 124 6.65 2.74 -30.53
CA ALA A 124 6.04 1.46 -30.85
C ALA A 124 7.12 0.38 -30.82
N PHE A 125 6.82 -0.75 -30.19
CA PHE A 125 7.66 -1.95 -30.21
C PHE A 125 6.80 -3.14 -30.56
N ASP A 126 7.33 -3.97 -31.44
CA ASP A 126 6.69 -5.16 -31.95
C ASP A 126 7.78 -6.23 -32.08
N ASP A 127 7.68 -7.28 -31.25
CA ASP A 127 8.58 -8.44 -31.28
C ASP A 127 7.80 -9.75 -31.10
N GLU A 128 8.49 -10.89 -31.23
CA GLU A 128 7.89 -12.23 -31.13
C GLU A 128 7.13 -12.49 -29.82
N SER A 129 7.31 -11.64 -28.81
CA SER A 129 6.66 -11.75 -27.51
C SER A 129 5.35 -10.97 -27.46
N GLY A 130 5.14 -9.93 -28.28
CA GLY A 130 3.91 -9.13 -28.34
C GLY A 130 4.10 -7.67 -28.79
N PHE A 131 3.00 -6.92 -28.72
CA PHE A 131 2.88 -5.53 -29.17
C PHE A 131 2.90 -4.52 -28.03
N TYR A 132 3.49 -3.35 -28.27
CA TYR A 132 3.49 -2.20 -27.36
C TYR A 132 3.42 -0.88 -28.14
N ASP A 133 2.51 0.00 -27.73
CA ASP A 133 2.47 1.40 -28.16
C ASP A 133 2.42 2.35 -26.96
N LEU A 134 3.11 3.49 -27.09
CA LEU A 134 3.06 4.63 -26.17
C LEU A 134 2.63 5.89 -26.91
N TYR A 135 1.60 6.53 -26.38
CA TYR A 135 1.13 7.84 -26.78
C TYR A 135 1.30 8.79 -25.59
N THR A 136 1.76 10.02 -25.81
CA THR A 136 2.21 10.91 -24.70
C THR A 136 1.34 12.14 -24.47
N GLU A 137 0.36 12.42 -25.35
CA GLU A 137 -0.48 13.61 -25.30
C GLU A 137 -1.95 13.30 -25.64
N LEU A 138 -2.53 12.24 -25.06
CA LEU A 138 -3.96 11.95 -25.23
C LEU A 138 -4.80 12.92 -24.40
N GLU A 139 -5.55 13.78 -25.08
CA GLU A 139 -6.55 14.64 -24.45
C GLU A 139 -7.72 13.81 -23.88
N PRO A 140 -8.40 14.27 -22.82
CA PRO A 140 -9.62 13.64 -22.33
C PRO A 140 -10.68 13.50 -23.43
N GLY A 141 -11.22 12.30 -23.59
CA GLY A 141 -12.22 12.01 -24.61
C GLY A 141 -12.36 10.53 -24.94
N THR A 142 -13.17 10.29 -25.96
CA THR A 142 -13.45 8.95 -26.48
C THR A 142 -12.39 8.52 -27.49
N TYR A 143 -11.89 7.30 -27.34
CA TYR A 143 -10.97 6.67 -28.29
C TYR A 143 -11.42 5.25 -28.64
N TYR A 144 -10.92 4.74 -29.76
CA TYR A 144 -11.17 3.39 -30.23
C TYR A 144 -9.85 2.68 -30.47
N LEU A 145 -9.79 1.40 -30.11
CA LEU A 145 -8.69 0.52 -30.48
C LEU A 145 -9.17 -0.45 -31.57
N ASN A 146 -8.27 -0.85 -32.44
CA ASN A 146 -8.45 -1.96 -33.37
C ASN A 146 -7.32 -2.96 -33.11
N VAL A 147 -7.65 -4.20 -32.75
CA VAL A 147 -6.67 -5.29 -32.61
C VAL A 147 -6.80 -6.22 -33.82
N THR A 148 -5.67 -6.54 -34.45
CA THR A 148 -5.62 -7.44 -35.61
C THR A 148 -4.41 -8.36 -35.54
N ASP A 149 -4.51 -9.54 -36.15
CA ASP A 149 -3.39 -10.41 -36.44
C ASP A 149 -2.90 -10.17 -37.89
N GLU A 150 -1.71 -9.58 -38.07
CA GLU A 150 -1.13 -9.29 -39.38
C GLU A 150 -0.76 -10.56 -40.16
N ASN A 151 -0.46 -11.66 -39.47
CA ASN A 151 -0.19 -12.95 -40.11
C ASN A 151 -1.47 -13.67 -40.54
N ASN A 152 -2.62 -13.29 -39.99
CA ASN A 152 -3.90 -13.94 -40.23
C ASN A 152 -3.80 -15.46 -40.04
N ALA A 153 -3.17 -15.89 -38.94
CA ALA A 153 -2.76 -17.26 -38.68
C ALA A 153 -3.95 -18.23 -38.58
N ALA A 154 -5.18 -17.70 -38.44
CA ALA A 154 -6.44 -18.45 -38.44
C ALA A 154 -6.57 -19.53 -37.35
N GLU A 155 -5.75 -19.44 -36.30
CA GLU A 155 -5.77 -20.41 -35.19
C GLU A 155 -6.83 -20.03 -34.14
N GLU A 156 -7.38 -21.01 -33.42
CA GLU A 156 -8.28 -20.80 -32.26
C GLU A 156 -7.50 -20.29 -31.02
N GLU A 157 -6.47 -19.48 -31.23
CA GLU A 157 -5.66 -18.92 -30.16
C GLU A 157 -6.20 -17.54 -29.79
N GLY A 158 -6.40 -17.30 -28.50
CA GLY A 158 -6.80 -15.98 -28.04
C GLY A 158 -5.60 -15.07 -27.81
N TYR A 159 -5.87 -13.80 -27.50
CA TYR A 159 -4.89 -12.81 -27.07
C TYR A 159 -5.34 -12.11 -25.79
N PHE A 160 -4.38 -11.45 -25.15
CA PHE A 160 -4.59 -10.48 -24.10
C PHE A 160 -4.34 -9.08 -24.63
N LEU A 161 -5.27 -8.15 -24.36
CA LEU A 161 -5.07 -6.72 -24.51
C LEU A 161 -5.07 -6.07 -23.13
N GLN A 162 -4.07 -5.22 -22.87
CA GLN A 162 -4.04 -4.34 -21.72
C GLN A 162 -3.94 -2.90 -22.21
N THR A 163 -4.77 -2.04 -21.64
CA THR A 163 -4.67 -0.59 -21.85
C THR A 163 -4.36 0.09 -20.53
N SER A 164 -3.55 1.14 -20.55
CA SER A 164 -3.25 1.91 -19.36
C SER A 164 -3.17 3.39 -19.64
N VAL A 165 -3.77 4.20 -18.78
CA VAL A 165 -3.72 5.66 -18.86
C VAL A 165 -2.97 6.18 -17.66
N PHE A 166 -1.92 6.97 -17.90
CA PHE A 166 -1.17 7.62 -16.83
C PHE A 166 -1.14 9.12 -17.08
N SER A 167 -1.15 9.92 -16.03
CA SER A 167 -1.00 11.38 -16.14
C SER A 167 0.18 11.86 -15.33
N ASP A 168 0.72 13.03 -15.66
CA ASP A 168 1.70 13.72 -14.80
C ASP A 168 1.05 14.21 -13.47
N GLU A 169 -0.29 14.21 -13.38
CA GLU A 169 -1.00 14.49 -12.12
C GLU A 169 -0.79 13.36 -11.12
N PRO A 170 -0.59 13.70 -9.83
CA PRO A 170 -0.43 12.67 -8.83
C PRO A 170 -1.74 11.91 -8.57
N THR A 171 -1.63 10.60 -8.47
CA THR A 171 -2.71 9.73 -8.03
C THR A 171 -2.89 9.85 -6.52
N ILE A 172 -4.14 10.03 -6.07
CA ILE A 172 -4.48 10.13 -4.65
C ILE A 172 -5.61 9.16 -4.36
N ASP A 173 -5.30 8.11 -3.63
CA ASP A 173 -6.29 7.19 -3.09
C ASP A 173 -6.62 7.54 -1.64
N ARG A 174 -7.87 7.34 -1.25
CA ARG A 174 -8.33 7.61 0.11
C ARG A 174 -9.05 6.39 0.65
N ILE A 175 -8.49 5.83 1.72
CA ILE A 175 -9.08 4.70 2.43
C ILE A 175 -9.66 5.23 3.74
N SER A 176 -10.98 5.18 3.86
CA SER A 176 -11.66 5.74 5.03
C SER A 176 -13.04 5.15 5.27
N GLY A 177 -13.43 5.09 6.55
CA GLY A 177 -14.77 4.76 6.97
C GLY A 177 -15.41 5.88 7.79
N LYS A 178 -16.69 5.68 8.17
CA LYS A 178 -17.48 6.65 8.96
C LYS A 178 -16.87 7.03 10.32
N ASP A 179 -16.04 6.16 10.88
CA ASP A 179 -15.28 6.36 12.10
C ASP A 179 -13.96 5.58 12.03
N ARG A 180 -13.19 5.58 13.13
CA ARG A 180 -11.89 4.89 13.21
C ARG A 180 -11.99 3.37 13.10
N TYR A 181 -13.12 2.78 13.49
CA TYR A 181 -13.32 1.33 13.44
C TYR A 181 -13.61 0.91 12.00
N ALA A 182 -14.50 1.64 11.34
CA ALA A 182 -14.75 1.44 9.92
C ALA A 182 -13.50 1.74 9.07
N THR A 183 -12.73 2.79 9.39
CA THR A 183 -11.47 3.09 8.67
C THR A 183 -10.46 1.96 8.80
N ALA A 184 -10.31 1.37 9.99
CA ALA A 184 -9.46 0.20 10.19
C ALA A 184 -9.90 -1.00 9.33
N VAL A 185 -11.21 -1.22 9.20
CA VAL A 185 -11.79 -2.28 8.36
C VAL A 185 -11.53 -2.02 6.87
N GLU A 186 -11.73 -0.79 6.38
CA GLU A 186 -11.43 -0.46 4.97
C GLU A 186 -9.93 -0.61 4.66
N ILE A 187 -9.05 -0.23 5.59
CA ILE A 187 -7.60 -0.45 5.45
C ILE A 187 -7.27 -1.94 5.39
N ALA A 188 -7.90 -2.75 6.24
CA ALA A 188 -7.73 -4.20 6.21
C ALA A 188 -8.20 -4.79 4.87
N LYS A 189 -9.35 -4.37 4.35
CA LYS A 189 -9.87 -4.86 3.07
C LYS A 189 -9.07 -4.39 1.86
N ALA A 190 -8.31 -3.31 1.99
CA ALA A 190 -7.42 -2.84 0.93
C ALA A 190 -6.12 -3.67 0.82
N GLY A 191 -5.73 -4.40 1.86
CA GLY A 191 -4.51 -5.24 1.86
C GLY A 191 -4.76 -6.75 1.89
N TRP A 192 -6.00 -7.17 2.18
CA TRP A 192 -6.37 -8.57 2.35
C TRP A 192 -7.77 -8.83 1.77
N TYR A 193 -7.92 -9.93 1.03
CA TYR A 193 -9.19 -10.37 0.47
C TYR A 193 -9.98 -11.25 1.46
N GLU A 194 -11.19 -11.65 1.06
CA GLU A 194 -12.04 -12.58 1.81
C GLU A 194 -11.31 -13.91 2.04
N GLY A 195 -11.18 -14.34 3.30
CA GLY A 195 -10.48 -15.57 3.66
C GLY A 195 -8.96 -15.59 3.44
N ASP A 196 -8.35 -14.45 3.09
CA ASP A 196 -6.93 -14.36 2.69
C ASP A 196 -5.96 -14.31 3.88
N THR A 197 -6.47 -14.16 5.11
CA THR A 197 -5.64 -14.14 6.32
C THR A 197 -6.09 -15.16 7.35
N ALA A 198 -5.13 -15.97 7.83
CA ALA A 198 -5.34 -16.89 8.93
C ALA A 198 -5.37 -16.19 10.30
N GLU A 199 -4.90 -14.95 10.39
CA GLU A 199 -4.79 -14.21 11.64
C GLU A 199 -5.23 -12.74 11.52
N LEU A 200 -5.82 -12.22 12.60
CA LEU A 200 -6.09 -10.78 12.76
C LEU A 200 -5.44 -10.29 14.06
N VAL A 201 -4.93 -9.05 14.04
CA VAL A 201 -4.53 -8.36 15.27
C VAL A 201 -5.66 -7.46 15.74
N LEU A 202 -6.13 -7.65 16.97
CA LEU A 202 -7.16 -6.83 17.60
C LEU A 202 -6.57 -5.91 18.67
N ALA A 203 -6.70 -4.60 18.47
CA ALA A 203 -6.23 -3.59 19.41
C ALA A 203 -7.35 -2.63 19.83
N THR A 204 -7.11 -1.85 20.88
CA THR A 204 -8.07 -0.82 21.29
C THR A 204 -8.04 0.40 20.37
N GLY A 205 -9.22 0.84 19.95
CA GLY A 205 -9.40 2.09 19.22
C GLY A 205 -9.55 3.32 20.11
N THR A 206 -9.63 3.18 21.45
CA THR A 206 -9.94 4.29 22.36
C THR A 206 -8.70 4.95 22.94
N ASP A 207 -7.74 4.15 23.40
CA ASP A 207 -6.48 4.60 23.98
C ASP A 207 -5.31 3.86 23.32
N PHE A 208 -4.29 4.59 22.87
CA PHE A 208 -3.15 4.03 22.12
C PHE A 208 -2.02 3.30 22.89
N PRO A 209 -1.89 3.31 24.25
CA PRO A 209 -0.67 2.90 24.95
C PRO A 209 -0.01 1.63 24.45
N ASP A 210 -0.81 0.57 24.35
CA ASP A 210 -0.35 -0.79 24.11
C ASP A 210 -0.30 -1.10 22.61
N ALA A 211 -1.07 -0.36 21.81
CA ALA A 211 -1.20 -0.58 20.38
C ALA A 211 -0.06 0.03 19.56
N LEU A 212 0.71 0.99 20.09
CA LEU A 212 1.78 1.68 19.34
C LEU A 212 2.88 0.76 18.82
N ALA A 213 3.09 -0.39 19.45
CA ALA A 213 4.09 -1.36 19.07
C ALA A 213 3.51 -2.53 18.24
N ALA A 214 2.21 -2.48 17.89
CA ALA A 214 1.53 -3.60 17.24
C ALA A 214 1.86 -3.72 15.74
N SER A 215 2.28 -2.65 15.06
CA SER A 215 2.48 -2.71 13.60
C SER A 215 3.53 -3.74 13.16
N PRO A 216 4.72 -3.83 13.78
CA PRO A 216 5.66 -4.88 13.42
C PRO A 216 5.15 -6.29 13.68
N LEU A 217 4.42 -6.51 14.78
CA LEU A 217 3.79 -7.80 15.05
C LEU A 217 2.76 -8.15 13.98
N ALA A 218 1.87 -7.22 13.66
CA ALA A 218 0.82 -7.44 12.67
C ALA A 218 1.41 -7.75 11.29
N TYR A 219 2.46 -7.04 10.89
CA TYR A 219 3.18 -7.33 9.65
C TYR A 219 3.85 -8.72 9.69
N HIS A 220 4.51 -9.08 10.79
CA HIS A 220 5.13 -10.39 10.96
C HIS A 220 4.12 -11.55 10.89
N LEU A 221 2.94 -11.35 11.47
CA LEU A 221 1.82 -12.31 11.42
C LEU A 221 1.05 -12.27 10.09
N GLU A 222 1.47 -11.43 9.14
CA GLU A 222 0.77 -11.18 7.88
C GLU A 222 -0.71 -10.81 8.07
N ALA A 223 -1.00 -10.10 9.16
CA ALA A 223 -2.35 -9.86 9.65
C ALA A 223 -2.69 -8.36 9.65
N PRO A 224 -3.91 -7.96 9.27
CA PRO A 224 -4.36 -6.59 9.46
C PRO A 224 -4.61 -6.29 10.95
N ILE A 225 -4.52 -5.00 11.32
CA ILE A 225 -4.96 -4.52 12.63
C ILE A 225 -6.40 -4.02 12.55
N LEU A 226 -7.29 -4.68 13.29
CA LEU A 226 -8.64 -4.19 13.58
C LEU A 226 -8.70 -3.50 14.94
N LEU A 227 -9.65 -2.58 15.09
CA LEU A 227 -9.83 -1.80 16.31
C LEU A 227 -11.14 -2.15 17.01
N THR A 228 -11.13 -2.22 18.34
CA THR A 228 -12.34 -2.43 19.15
C THR A 228 -12.52 -1.37 20.23
N LYS A 229 -13.70 -1.31 20.85
CA LYS A 229 -13.88 -0.58 22.11
C LYS A 229 -13.52 -1.52 23.26
N ASN A 230 -13.22 -0.96 24.43
CA ASN A 230 -12.80 -1.77 25.58
C ASN A 230 -13.76 -2.93 25.91
N ASN A 231 -15.08 -2.71 25.90
CA ASN A 231 -16.10 -3.70 26.30
C ASN A 231 -17.12 -4.04 25.21
N SER A 232 -16.88 -3.68 23.95
CA SER A 232 -17.79 -4.04 22.85
C SER A 232 -17.08 -4.03 21.50
N ILE A 233 -17.27 -5.08 20.70
CA ILE A 233 -16.87 -5.09 19.29
C ILE A 233 -17.90 -4.28 18.49
N PRO A 234 -17.51 -3.22 17.76
CA PRO A 234 -18.43 -2.56 16.83
C PRO A 234 -18.87 -3.52 15.73
N ASN A 235 -20.15 -3.49 15.33
CA ASN A 235 -20.68 -4.41 14.31
C ASN A 235 -19.84 -4.46 13.02
N VAL A 236 -19.34 -3.32 12.53
CA VAL A 236 -18.48 -3.28 11.32
C VAL A 236 -17.19 -4.09 11.47
N VAL A 237 -16.68 -4.22 12.69
CA VAL A 237 -15.47 -5.00 13.01
C VAL A 237 -15.81 -6.47 13.14
N GLU A 238 -16.96 -6.79 13.72
CA GLU A 238 -17.49 -8.16 13.76
C GLU A 238 -17.75 -8.70 12.35
N GLU A 239 -18.43 -7.93 11.49
CA GLU A 239 -18.63 -8.25 10.07
C GLU A 239 -17.29 -8.42 9.32
N ALA A 240 -16.27 -7.65 9.67
CA ALA A 240 -14.93 -7.80 9.10
C ALA A 240 -14.24 -9.08 9.58
N ILE A 241 -14.38 -9.46 10.85
CA ILE A 241 -13.86 -10.73 11.36
C ILE A 241 -14.53 -11.90 10.62
N GLU A 242 -15.84 -11.84 10.39
CA GLU A 242 -16.56 -12.84 9.59
C GLU A 242 -16.08 -12.88 8.14
N TYR A 243 -15.83 -11.72 7.53
CA TYR A 243 -15.32 -11.61 6.16
C TYR A 243 -13.93 -12.23 6.00
N PHE A 244 -13.01 -11.97 6.93
CA PHE A 244 -11.66 -12.56 6.87
C PHE A 244 -11.64 -14.02 7.32
N ASN A 245 -12.61 -14.45 8.13
CA ASN A 245 -12.74 -15.81 8.65
C ASN A 245 -11.40 -16.38 9.20
N PRO A 246 -10.73 -15.68 10.13
CA PRO A 246 -9.41 -16.07 10.60
C PRO A 246 -9.47 -17.33 11.48
N GLU A 247 -8.36 -18.07 11.53
CA GLU A 247 -8.18 -19.16 12.48
C GLU A 247 -7.88 -18.63 13.89
N ARG A 248 -7.13 -17.52 13.97
CA ARG A 248 -6.65 -16.91 15.21
C ARG A 248 -6.89 -15.40 15.26
N ILE A 249 -7.14 -14.87 16.45
CA ILE A 249 -7.07 -13.43 16.73
C ILE A 249 -6.05 -13.17 17.83
N THR A 250 -5.01 -12.39 17.51
CA THR A 250 -4.05 -11.89 18.50
C THR A 250 -4.52 -10.55 19.06
N ILE A 251 -4.87 -10.55 20.35
CA ILE A 251 -5.29 -9.38 21.11
C ILE A 251 -4.07 -8.68 21.68
N VAL A 252 -3.83 -7.43 21.28
CA VAL A 252 -2.75 -6.59 21.81
C VAL A 252 -3.28 -5.64 22.88
N GLY A 253 -2.78 -5.81 24.10
CA GLY A 253 -3.13 -4.99 25.26
C GLY A 253 -3.88 -5.75 26.35
N GLY A 254 -3.78 -5.25 27.58
CA GLY A 254 -4.40 -5.87 28.75
C GLY A 254 -5.93 -5.73 28.76
N SER A 255 -6.58 -6.31 29.77
CA SER A 255 -8.04 -6.28 29.94
C SER A 255 -8.62 -4.86 30.11
N TYR A 256 -7.81 -3.88 30.51
CA TYR A 256 -8.19 -2.46 30.51
C TYR A 256 -8.24 -1.83 29.12
N ALA A 257 -7.51 -2.39 28.14
CA ALA A 257 -7.52 -1.94 26.75
C ALA A 257 -8.59 -2.70 25.95
N VAL A 258 -8.58 -4.03 26.04
CA VAL A 258 -9.55 -4.95 25.41
C VAL A 258 -9.98 -5.96 26.45
N SER A 259 -11.21 -5.88 26.94
CA SER A 259 -11.64 -6.65 28.11
C SER A 259 -11.67 -8.15 27.89
N ASP A 260 -11.64 -8.91 28.99
CA ASP A 260 -11.74 -10.36 28.95
C ASP A 260 -13.08 -10.82 28.35
N SER A 261 -14.14 -10.00 28.47
CA SER A 261 -15.43 -10.32 27.84
C SER A 261 -15.38 -10.26 26.31
N ILE A 262 -14.49 -9.45 25.73
CA ILE A 262 -14.28 -9.45 24.27
C ILE A 262 -13.58 -10.74 23.86
N GLN A 263 -12.56 -11.14 24.63
CA GLN A 263 -11.87 -12.40 24.37
C GLN A 263 -12.82 -13.60 24.46
N SER A 264 -13.59 -13.72 25.54
CA SER A 264 -14.58 -14.79 25.68
C SER A 264 -15.65 -14.74 24.59
N TYR A 265 -16.03 -13.56 24.09
CA TYR A 265 -16.96 -13.46 22.98
C TYR A 265 -16.39 -14.09 21.69
N LEU A 266 -15.14 -13.76 21.35
CA LEU A 266 -14.46 -14.32 20.18
C LEU A 266 -14.31 -15.84 20.29
N GLU A 267 -13.94 -16.34 21.47
CA GLU A 267 -13.74 -17.78 21.71
C GLU A 267 -15.07 -18.55 21.78
N ASP A 268 -16.00 -18.13 22.64
CA ASP A 268 -17.21 -18.90 22.94
C ASP A 268 -18.33 -18.70 21.92
N THR A 269 -18.40 -17.51 21.30
CA THR A 269 -19.50 -17.16 20.37
C THR A 269 -19.07 -17.28 18.91
N MET A 270 -17.90 -16.75 18.55
CA MET A 270 -17.40 -16.82 17.18
C MET A 270 -16.58 -18.10 16.91
N GLY A 271 -16.14 -18.82 17.95
CA GLY A 271 -15.39 -20.07 17.81
C GLY A 271 -13.95 -19.87 17.32
N ILE A 272 -13.40 -18.67 17.50
CA ILE A 272 -12.06 -18.29 16.99
C ILE A 272 -11.03 -18.44 18.11
N GLU A 273 -9.86 -19.02 17.82
CA GLU A 273 -8.79 -19.10 18.79
C GLU A 273 -8.24 -17.70 19.09
N THR A 274 -7.97 -17.39 20.36
CA THR A 274 -7.37 -16.10 20.70
C THR A 274 -6.05 -16.26 21.44
N THR A 275 -5.13 -15.33 21.19
CA THR A 275 -3.90 -15.17 21.95
C THR A 275 -3.82 -13.74 22.44
N ARG A 276 -3.37 -13.50 23.67
CA ARG A 276 -3.25 -12.15 24.22
C ARG A 276 -1.81 -11.82 24.54
N ILE A 277 -1.31 -10.73 23.95
CA ILE A 277 -0.01 -10.16 24.26
C ILE A 277 -0.24 -8.89 25.09
N SER A 278 0.11 -8.96 26.38
CA SER A 278 -0.06 -7.84 27.30
C SER A 278 0.86 -7.93 28.51
N GLY A 279 1.46 -6.80 28.89
CA GLY A 279 2.19 -6.63 30.14
C GLY A 279 1.41 -5.80 31.17
N LYS A 280 2.04 -5.54 32.32
CA LYS A 280 1.47 -4.68 33.39
C LYS A 280 1.30 -3.23 32.98
N ASP A 281 2.06 -2.80 31.97
CA ASP A 281 2.00 -1.49 31.36
C ASP A 281 2.48 -1.57 29.90
N ARG A 282 2.30 -0.48 29.16
CA ARG A 282 2.70 -0.35 27.76
C ARG A 282 4.16 -0.70 27.47
N TYR A 283 5.05 -0.51 28.44
CA TYR A 283 6.48 -0.74 28.25
C TYR A 283 6.78 -2.24 28.28
N GLU A 284 6.09 -2.98 29.15
CA GLU A 284 6.15 -4.44 29.19
C GLU A 284 5.39 -5.06 28.02
N THR A 285 4.22 -4.53 27.62
CA THR A 285 3.53 -5.00 26.40
C THR A 285 4.42 -4.85 25.16
N ALA A 286 5.10 -3.72 24.98
CA ALA A 286 6.02 -3.52 23.86
C ALA A 286 7.25 -4.45 23.90
N ALA A 287 7.73 -4.81 25.10
CA ALA A 287 8.80 -5.80 25.24
C ALA A 287 8.31 -7.21 24.87
N LEU A 288 7.12 -7.59 25.31
CA LEU A 288 6.52 -8.89 24.95
C LEU A 288 6.23 -8.98 23.44
N ILE A 289 5.79 -7.90 22.81
CA ILE A 289 5.66 -7.87 21.34
C ILE A 289 7.01 -8.09 20.67
N ALA A 290 8.09 -7.50 21.19
CA ALA A 290 9.42 -7.67 20.63
C ALA A 290 9.94 -9.12 20.74
N GLU A 291 9.47 -9.90 21.73
CA GLU A 291 9.80 -11.32 21.90
C GLU A 291 9.14 -12.22 20.84
N GLU A 292 8.04 -11.78 20.23
CA GLU A 292 7.32 -12.49 19.16
C GLU A 292 7.90 -12.21 17.76
N LEU A 293 8.79 -11.22 17.64
CA LEU A 293 9.39 -10.84 16.36
C LEU A 293 10.63 -11.70 16.05
N PRO A 294 10.97 -11.86 14.75
CA PRO A 294 12.20 -12.54 14.37
C PRO A 294 13.43 -11.79 14.89
N ASN A 295 14.56 -12.50 14.98
CA ASN A 295 15.82 -11.91 15.41
C ASN A 295 16.20 -10.72 14.51
N ASN A 296 16.37 -9.55 15.12
CA ASN A 296 16.73 -8.32 14.42
C ASN A 296 17.97 -7.69 15.08
N GLU A 297 18.80 -7.00 14.31
CA GLU A 297 19.93 -6.26 14.86
C GLU A 297 19.52 -4.90 15.46
N THR A 298 18.38 -4.37 15.03
CA THR A 298 17.95 -2.99 15.33
C THR A 298 16.64 -2.94 16.09
N ALA A 299 16.58 -2.08 17.12
CA ALA A 299 15.33 -1.70 17.78
C ALA A 299 15.05 -0.19 17.66
N TYR A 300 13.78 0.17 17.45
CA TYR A 300 13.33 1.57 17.46
C TYR A 300 12.81 1.93 18.85
N VAL A 301 13.31 3.03 19.43
CA VAL A 301 12.93 3.48 20.77
C VAL A 301 12.18 4.81 20.69
N VAL A 302 10.94 4.83 21.15
CA VAL A 302 10.06 6.01 21.09
C VAL A 302 9.52 6.39 22.47
N ASN A 303 8.88 7.55 22.60
CA ASN A 303 8.24 7.92 23.86
C ASN A 303 6.87 7.23 23.99
N GLY A 304 6.70 6.36 24.98
CA GLY A 304 5.45 5.62 25.18
C GLY A 304 4.27 6.46 25.68
N SER A 305 4.50 7.70 26.10
CA SER A 305 3.46 8.65 26.54
C SER A 305 3.05 9.66 25.46
N ASN A 306 3.71 9.65 24.29
CA ASN A 306 3.47 10.56 23.17
C ASN A 306 3.62 9.82 21.83
N TYR A 307 2.50 9.50 21.21
CA TYR A 307 2.40 8.63 20.03
C TYR A 307 3.02 9.12 18.70
N PRO A 308 3.13 10.41 18.36
CA PRO A 308 3.42 10.80 16.96
C PRO A 308 4.76 10.29 16.43
N ASP A 309 5.78 10.19 17.29
CA ASP A 309 7.08 9.65 16.88
C ASP A 309 7.01 8.13 16.62
N ALA A 310 6.16 7.40 17.36
CA ALA A 310 5.89 5.99 17.12
C ALA A 310 5.19 5.76 15.77
N LEU A 311 4.17 6.57 15.47
CA LEU A 311 3.45 6.48 14.19
C LEU A 311 4.37 6.76 13.00
N SER A 312 5.30 7.69 13.15
CA SER A 312 6.22 8.08 12.07
C SER A 312 7.23 7.02 11.67
N ILE A 313 7.49 6.03 12.53
CA ILE A 313 8.40 4.91 12.24
C ILE A 313 7.64 3.60 12.01
N ALA A 314 6.33 3.57 12.25
CA ALA A 314 5.56 2.34 12.34
C ALA A 314 5.64 1.47 11.08
N SER A 315 5.45 2.06 9.89
CA SER A 315 5.47 1.30 8.64
C SER A 315 6.87 0.78 8.31
N TYR A 316 7.91 1.59 8.54
CA TYR A 316 9.29 1.15 8.33
C TYR A 316 9.74 0.10 9.35
N ALA A 317 9.40 0.26 10.63
CA ALA A 317 9.70 -0.75 11.65
C ALA A 317 9.00 -2.07 11.35
N ALA A 318 7.77 -2.02 10.84
CA ALA A 318 7.03 -3.20 10.41
C ALA A 318 7.67 -3.86 9.19
N PHE A 319 7.96 -3.11 8.14
CA PHE A 319 8.65 -3.61 6.95
C PHE A 319 10.00 -4.25 7.27
N MET A 320 10.75 -3.69 8.22
CA MET A 320 12.04 -4.24 8.66
C MET A 320 11.92 -5.36 9.70
N GLU A 321 10.70 -5.73 10.11
CA GLU A 321 10.40 -6.64 11.22
C GLU A 321 11.21 -6.32 12.50
N SER A 322 11.36 -5.02 12.77
CA SER A 322 12.09 -4.51 13.94
C SER A 322 11.12 -4.03 15.01
N PRO A 323 11.39 -4.27 16.30
CA PRO A 323 10.50 -3.86 17.37
C PRO A 323 10.45 -2.34 17.54
N ILE A 324 9.27 -1.87 17.94
CA ILE A 324 9.07 -0.52 18.50
C ILE A 324 9.01 -0.65 20.02
N LEU A 325 10.11 -0.29 20.68
CA LEU A 325 10.23 -0.27 22.12
C LEU A 325 9.85 1.10 22.69
N LEU A 326 9.23 1.11 23.88
CA LEU A 326 8.71 2.33 24.49
C LEU A 326 9.60 2.81 25.64
N SER A 327 9.81 4.12 25.74
CA SER A 327 10.55 4.77 26.83
C SER A 327 9.72 5.85 27.51
N LYS A 328 10.09 6.23 28.75
CA LYS A 328 9.65 7.50 29.33
C LYS A 328 10.63 8.59 28.93
N LYS A 329 10.21 9.85 29.04
CA LYS A 329 11.06 11.00 28.68
C LYS A 329 12.45 10.98 29.33
N ASN A 330 12.50 10.77 30.65
CA ASN A 330 13.72 10.91 31.45
C ASN A 330 14.21 9.59 32.06
N SER A 331 13.63 8.45 31.70
CA SER A 331 13.99 7.15 32.29
C SER A 331 13.65 6.02 31.34
N LEU A 332 14.53 5.02 31.24
CA LEU A 332 14.26 3.79 30.53
C LEU A 332 13.55 2.81 31.49
N PRO A 333 12.31 2.38 31.21
CA PRO A 333 11.64 1.36 32.01
C PRO A 333 12.41 0.04 32.02
N ALA A 334 12.28 -0.75 33.09
CA ALA A 334 13.05 -1.98 33.26
C ALA A 334 12.81 -2.98 32.12
N ALA A 335 11.55 -3.25 31.76
CA ALA A 335 11.21 -4.15 30.65
C ALA A 335 11.91 -3.75 29.34
N THR A 336 11.91 -2.45 29.03
CA THR A 336 12.62 -1.91 27.86
C THR A 336 14.13 -2.01 27.99
N ALA A 337 14.68 -1.72 29.17
CA ALA A 337 16.12 -1.79 29.42
C ALA A 337 16.66 -3.22 29.36
N ASP A 338 15.81 -4.22 29.59
CA ASP A 338 16.17 -5.63 29.51
C ASP A 338 16.16 -6.11 28.06
N ILE A 339 15.03 -5.98 27.36
CA ILE A 339 14.91 -6.46 25.97
C ILE A 339 15.81 -5.70 24.99
N VAL A 340 16.06 -4.39 25.21
CA VAL A 340 16.87 -3.61 24.26
C VAL A 340 18.33 -4.07 24.18
N LYS A 341 18.81 -4.86 25.15
CA LYS A 341 20.18 -5.40 25.15
C LYS A 341 20.39 -6.51 24.12
N ASP A 342 19.31 -7.09 23.62
CA ASP A 342 19.36 -8.17 22.63
C ASP A 342 19.60 -7.63 21.21
N TYR A 343 19.60 -6.31 21.04
CA TYR A 343 19.83 -5.61 19.77
C TYR A 343 21.21 -4.94 19.74
N ASN A 344 21.85 -4.95 18.57
CA ASN A 344 23.16 -4.34 18.35
C ASN A 344 23.06 -2.82 18.22
N ASP A 345 22.03 -2.35 17.52
CA ASP A 345 21.78 -0.95 17.23
C ASP A 345 20.42 -0.51 17.77
N SER A 346 20.33 0.76 18.13
CA SER A 346 19.05 1.35 18.54
C SER A 346 18.87 2.73 17.93
N TRP A 347 17.65 3.00 17.47
CA TRP A 347 17.28 4.29 16.90
C TRP A 347 16.21 4.95 17.75
N ILE A 348 16.56 6.09 18.35
CA ILE A 348 15.57 6.91 19.02
C ILE A 348 14.82 7.75 18.00
N ILE A 349 13.50 7.60 17.95
CA ILE A 349 12.63 8.45 17.14
C ILE A 349 12.01 9.52 18.04
N GLY A 350 12.26 10.78 17.68
CA GLY A 350 11.90 11.97 18.43
C GLY A 350 13.11 12.73 19.00
N GLY A 351 12.89 14.03 19.20
CA GLY A 351 13.91 14.94 19.73
C GLY A 351 14.23 14.72 21.23
N LYS A 352 15.26 15.43 21.73
CA LYS A 352 15.67 15.40 23.15
C LYS A 352 14.56 15.81 24.13
N GLY A 353 13.57 16.57 23.64
CA GLY A 353 12.43 17.02 24.44
C GLY A 353 11.43 15.91 24.80
N VAL A 354 11.41 14.82 24.04
CA VAL A 354 10.53 13.66 24.24
C VAL A 354 11.27 12.42 24.71
N VAL A 355 12.53 12.22 24.30
CA VAL A 355 13.41 11.18 24.85
C VAL A 355 14.75 11.81 25.16
N SER A 356 15.07 11.93 26.45
CA SER A 356 16.21 12.68 26.97
C SER A 356 17.58 12.11 26.56
N THR A 357 18.64 12.86 26.87
CA THR A 357 20.01 12.40 26.61
C THR A 357 20.42 11.30 27.60
N GLU A 358 19.81 11.28 28.79
CA GLU A 358 19.99 10.28 29.82
C GLU A 358 19.48 8.91 29.36
N VAL A 359 18.31 8.86 28.70
CA VAL A 359 17.80 7.63 28.09
C VAL A 359 18.68 7.21 26.92
N TYR A 360 19.09 8.13 26.05
CA TYR A 360 19.96 7.85 24.90
C TYR A 360 21.24 7.11 25.30
N LYS A 361 21.89 7.50 26.40
CA LYS A 361 23.13 6.87 26.87
C LYS A 361 22.97 5.44 27.42
N GLN A 362 21.74 4.98 27.63
CA GLN A 362 21.45 3.64 28.17
C GLN A 362 21.21 2.60 27.07
N LEU A 363 21.13 3.02 25.80
CA LEU A 363 20.79 2.15 24.68
C LEU A 363 22.05 1.67 23.93
N PRO A 364 22.01 0.52 23.24
CA PRO A 364 23.12 0.00 22.46
C PRO A 364 23.31 0.79 21.14
N ASN A 365 24.55 1.19 20.84
CA ASN A 365 24.94 1.95 19.65
C ASN A 365 23.90 3.00 19.15
N PRO A 366 23.46 3.92 20.03
CA PRO A 366 22.25 4.68 19.79
C PRO A 366 22.42 5.73 18.70
N LYS A 367 21.45 5.81 17.79
CA LYS A 367 21.25 6.91 16.84
C LYS A 367 19.94 7.63 17.15
N ARG A 368 19.74 8.80 16.56
CA ARG A 368 18.53 9.61 16.80
C ARG A 368 18.04 10.30 15.54
N ILE A 369 16.76 10.14 15.27
CA ILE A 369 16.01 10.85 14.24
C ILE A 369 14.96 11.72 14.94
N GLY A 370 14.87 13.00 14.63
CA GLY A 370 13.83 13.86 15.18
C GLY A 370 13.76 15.22 14.51
N GLY A 371 12.54 15.74 14.35
CA GLY A 371 12.27 17.07 13.82
C GLY A 371 11.87 18.08 14.90
N LYS A 372 11.57 19.32 14.48
CA LYS A 372 11.05 20.38 15.36
C LYS A 372 9.63 20.10 15.85
N ASP A 373 8.88 19.31 15.09
CA ASP A 373 7.51 18.88 15.37
C ASP A 373 7.28 17.47 14.79
N ARG A 374 6.09 16.91 15.05
CA ARG A 374 5.73 15.55 14.61
C ARG A 374 5.76 15.35 13.09
N TYR A 375 5.53 16.42 12.33
CA TYR A 375 5.48 16.39 10.87
C TYR A 375 6.89 16.39 10.28
N GLU A 376 7.79 17.17 10.89
CA GLU A 376 9.20 17.11 10.51
C GLU A 376 9.87 15.81 10.98
N THR A 377 9.50 15.24 12.14
CA THR A 377 10.01 13.91 12.53
C THR A 377 9.69 12.85 11.47
N SER A 378 8.46 12.79 10.94
CA SER A 378 8.12 11.81 9.89
C SER A 378 8.93 12.02 8.61
N VAL A 379 9.21 13.27 8.24
CA VAL A 379 10.11 13.57 7.11
C VAL A 379 11.55 13.14 7.40
N GLN A 380 12.03 13.32 8.62
CA GLN A 380 13.40 12.94 9.01
C GLN A 380 13.57 11.42 9.03
N VAL A 381 12.53 10.65 9.37
CA VAL A 381 12.54 9.19 9.25
C VAL A 381 12.83 8.77 7.82
N VAL A 382 12.06 9.28 6.85
CA VAL A 382 12.26 9.02 5.41
C VAL A 382 13.66 9.42 4.96
N LYS A 383 14.11 10.63 5.29
CA LYS A 383 15.42 11.15 4.83
C LYS A 383 16.61 10.40 5.43
N GLN A 384 16.58 10.08 6.72
CA GLN A 384 17.74 9.49 7.41
C GLN A 384 17.83 7.97 7.24
N LEU A 385 16.69 7.29 7.14
CA LEU A 385 16.64 5.85 6.83
C LEU A 385 16.65 5.57 5.33
N LYS A 386 16.66 6.63 4.49
CA LYS A 386 16.71 6.56 3.03
C LYS A 386 15.57 5.73 2.42
N ILE A 387 14.39 5.85 3.02
CA ILE A 387 13.17 5.21 2.52
C ILE A 387 12.82 5.86 1.18
N ASP A 388 12.47 5.03 0.19
CA ASP A 388 11.85 5.53 -1.03
C ASP A 388 10.50 6.17 -0.67
N ALA A 389 10.19 7.28 -1.31
CA ALA A 389 8.92 7.97 -1.10
C ALA A 389 8.35 8.43 -2.44
N SER A 390 8.63 7.71 -3.53
CA SER A 390 7.94 7.88 -4.82
C SER A 390 6.44 7.53 -4.68
N TYR A 391 6.15 6.56 -3.81
CA TYR A 391 4.85 6.23 -3.24
C TYR A 391 4.88 6.60 -1.76
N ALA A 392 3.83 7.25 -1.26
CA ALA A 392 3.79 7.64 0.15
C ALA A 392 2.38 7.65 0.70
N SER A 393 2.24 7.17 1.93
CA SER A 393 0.99 7.21 2.66
C SER A 393 0.92 8.43 3.60
N LEU A 394 -0.27 8.97 3.82
CA LEU A 394 -0.55 10.08 4.72
C LEU A 394 -1.58 9.71 5.77
N ALA A 395 -1.33 10.12 7.01
CA ALA A 395 -2.30 10.04 8.09
C ALA A 395 -2.30 11.34 8.92
N THR A 396 -3.38 11.58 9.66
CA THR A 396 -3.45 12.80 10.48
C THR A 396 -2.46 12.69 11.65
N GLY A 397 -1.66 13.71 11.84
CA GLY A 397 -0.81 13.79 13.03
C GLY A 397 -1.58 14.16 14.30
N GLN A 398 -2.92 14.27 14.29
CA GLN A 398 -3.71 14.75 15.43
C GLN A 398 -4.43 13.65 16.23
N ASN A 399 -4.47 12.43 15.69
CA ASN A 399 -4.94 11.22 16.36
C ASN A 399 -3.96 10.06 16.03
N PHE A 400 -4.33 8.81 16.31
CA PHE A 400 -3.42 7.66 16.10
C PHE A 400 -4.00 6.50 15.29
N ALA A 401 -5.33 6.33 15.28
CA ALA A 401 -5.97 5.10 14.81
C ALA A 401 -5.65 4.82 13.33
N ASP A 402 -5.86 5.81 12.47
CA ASP A 402 -5.73 5.64 11.01
C ASP A 402 -4.26 5.38 10.61
N ALA A 403 -3.30 6.05 11.28
CA ALA A 403 -1.88 5.82 11.06
C ALA A 403 -1.41 4.45 11.59
N LEU A 404 -1.95 4.00 12.73
CA LEU A 404 -1.61 2.71 13.32
C LEU A 404 -2.02 1.58 12.37
N THR A 405 -3.28 1.55 11.95
CA THR A 405 -3.78 0.49 11.06
C THR A 405 -3.20 0.62 9.66
N GLY A 406 -3.12 1.85 9.13
CA GLY A 406 -2.54 2.13 7.82
C GLY A 406 -1.06 1.76 7.72
N SER A 407 -0.30 1.85 8.81
CA SER A 407 1.13 1.53 8.79
C SER A 407 1.45 0.08 8.41
N VAL A 408 0.54 -0.87 8.67
CA VAL A 408 0.74 -2.28 8.27
C VAL A 408 0.55 -2.43 6.77
N LEU A 409 -0.48 -1.80 6.20
CA LEU A 409 -0.69 -1.76 4.76
C LEU A 409 0.48 -1.05 4.05
N SER A 410 0.91 0.13 4.54
CA SER A 410 2.08 0.80 3.97
C SER A 410 3.36 -0.04 4.06
N ALA A 411 3.51 -0.83 5.13
CA ALA A 411 4.66 -1.71 5.27
C ALA A 411 4.69 -2.81 4.20
N GLN A 412 3.53 -3.36 3.80
CA GLN A 412 3.45 -4.33 2.69
C GLN A 412 4.06 -3.79 1.40
N TYR A 413 3.92 -2.49 1.13
CA TYR A 413 4.47 -1.84 -0.06
C TYR A 413 5.84 -1.19 0.16
N GLY A 414 6.44 -1.32 1.36
CA GLY A 414 7.69 -0.63 1.70
C GLY A 414 7.55 0.91 1.77
N GLU A 415 6.33 1.41 1.93
CA GLU A 415 6.00 2.84 1.89
C GLU A 415 6.10 3.52 3.26
N PRO A 416 6.52 4.80 3.29
CA PRO A 416 6.48 5.58 4.51
C PRO A 416 5.08 6.15 4.80
N VAL A 417 4.68 6.17 6.07
CA VAL A 417 3.53 6.96 6.54
C VAL A 417 3.99 8.33 7.03
N LEU A 418 3.60 9.38 6.31
CA LEU A 418 3.86 10.77 6.66
C LEU A 418 2.67 11.37 7.43
N LEU A 419 2.98 12.19 8.44
CA LEU A 419 1.94 12.86 9.22
C LEU A 419 1.57 14.22 8.60
N THR A 420 0.27 14.54 8.59
CA THR A 420 -0.23 15.83 8.11
C THR A 420 -1.19 16.51 9.08
N LYS A 421 -1.50 17.80 8.85
CA LYS A 421 -2.55 18.52 9.59
C LYS A 421 -3.87 18.34 8.84
N LYS A 422 -4.99 18.51 9.55
CA LYS A 422 -6.33 18.38 8.95
C LYS A 422 -6.53 19.19 7.67
N ASN A 423 -6.11 20.45 7.64
CA ASN A 423 -6.48 21.39 6.57
C ASN A 423 -5.29 21.95 5.79
N SER A 424 -4.09 21.39 5.96
CA SER A 424 -2.89 21.91 5.29
C SER A 424 -1.75 20.91 5.32
N LEU A 425 -1.01 20.77 4.22
CA LEU A 425 0.19 19.95 4.19
C LEU A 425 1.34 20.71 4.88
N PRO A 426 2.03 20.13 5.88
CA PRO A 426 3.18 20.78 6.48
C PRO A 426 4.28 21.04 5.43
N ALA A 427 4.90 22.23 5.46
CA ALA A 427 5.89 22.63 4.47
C ALA A 427 7.06 21.62 4.33
N SER A 428 7.47 20.97 5.42
CA SER A 428 8.49 19.91 5.37
C SER A 428 8.05 18.67 4.60
N VAL A 429 6.77 18.30 4.69
CA VAL A 429 6.19 17.17 3.98
C VAL A 429 6.01 17.52 2.51
N LYS A 430 5.48 18.71 2.19
CA LYS A 430 5.38 19.21 0.82
C LYS A 430 6.74 19.23 0.12
N GLN A 431 7.78 19.71 0.81
CA GLN A 431 9.14 19.72 0.26
C GLN A 431 9.70 18.31 0.05
N LEU A 432 9.43 17.38 0.97
CA LEU A 432 9.86 15.99 0.80
C LEU A 432 9.27 15.39 -0.48
N PHE A 433 7.97 15.58 -0.71
CA PHE A 433 7.31 15.02 -1.89
C PHE A 433 7.83 15.61 -3.20
N ALA A 434 8.04 16.93 -3.26
CA ALA A 434 8.68 17.58 -4.40
C ALA A 434 10.13 17.09 -4.62
N ASP A 435 10.92 16.94 -3.53
CA ASP A 435 12.30 16.44 -3.61
C ASP A 435 12.38 15.00 -4.15
N ARG A 436 11.34 14.20 -3.89
CA ARG A 436 11.27 12.77 -4.23
C ARG A 436 10.53 12.49 -5.53
N GLY A 437 9.83 13.47 -6.09
CA GLY A 437 8.94 13.25 -7.23
C GLY A 437 7.80 12.31 -6.88
N THR A 438 7.28 12.39 -5.65
CA THR A 438 6.17 11.55 -5.19
C THR A 438 4.96 11.80 -6.09
N PHE A 439 4.44 10.73 -6.69
CA PHE A 439 3.34 10.81 -7.65
C PHE A 439 2.14 9.95 -7.24
N TYR A 440 2.30 9.07 -6.26
CA TYR A 440 1.19 8.26 -5.73
C TYR A 440 1.07 8.46 -4.22
N TYR A 441 -0.16 8.77 -3.77
CA TYR A 441 -0.47 9.07 -2.39
C TYR A 441 -1.63 8.23 -1.89
N THR A 442 -1.47 7.58 -0.73
CA THR A 442 -2.58 6.93 -0.02
C THR A 442 -2.94 7.74 1.22
N ILE A 443 -4.16 8.24 1.33
CA ILE A 443 -4.65 8.96 2.51
C ILE A 443 -5.45 8.01 3.40
N TYR A 444 -4.98 7.80 4.63
CA TYR A 444 -5.71 7.09 5.67
C TYR A 444 -6.58 8.03 6.49
N GLY A 445 -7.88 7.74 6.52
CA GLY A 445 -8.89 8.49 7.26
C GLY A 445 -9.69 9.45 6.38
N GLY A 446 -10.91 9.78 6.81
CA GLY A 446 -11.86 10.56 6.01
C GLY A 446 -11.58 12.08 6.00
N THR A 447 -12.38 12.81 5.23
CA THR A 447 -12.29 14.28 5.08
C THR A 447 -12.47 15.04 6.41
N GLY A 448 -13.10 14.41 7.40
CA GLY A 448 -13.22 14.92 8.76
C GLY A 448 -11.89 15.06 9.52
N VAL A 449 -10.86 14.28 9.15
CA VAL A 449 -9.53 14.28 9.79
C VAL A 449 -8.40 14.76 8.87
N ILE A 450 -8.56 14.62 7.54
CA ILE A 450 -7.70 15.17 6.50
C ILE A 450 -8.60 15.68 5.37
N SER A 451 -8.84 17.00 5.30
CA SER A 451 -9.76 17.60 4.33
C SER A 451 -9.23 17.56 2.90
N GLU A 452 -10.13 17.73 1.92
CA GLU A 452 -9.82 17.90 0.50
C GLU A 452 -8.77 18.99 0.22
N LYS A 453 -8.63 20.02 1.06
CA LYS A 453 -7.55 21.01 0.91
C LYS A 453 -6.15 20.41 0.92
N VAL A 454 -5.95 19.30 1.66
CA VAL A 454 -4.67 18.60 1.64
C VAL A 454 -4.50 17.86 0.31
N GLU A 455 -5.57 17.27 -0.24
CA GLU A 455 -5.55 16.66 -1.57
C GLU A 455 -5.23 17.70 -2.65
N ASP A 456 -5.87 18.87 -2.62
CA ASP A 456 -5.57 19.99 -3.52
C ASP A 456 -4.10 20.41 -3.40
N GLU A 457 -3.56 20.46 -2.17
CA GLU A 457 -2.15 20.75 -1.95
C GLU A 457 -1.22 19.67 -2.51
N LEU A 458 -1.60 18.39 -2.46
CA LEU A 458 -0.86 17.25 -3.04
C LEU A 458 -0.84 17.31 -4.58
N LYS A 459 -1.99 17.60 -5.21
CA LYS A 459 -2.11 17.82 -6.66
C LYS A 459 -1.18 18.93 -7.16
N SER A 460 -0.96 19.95 -6.34
CA SER A 460 -0.09 21.09 -6.68
C SER A 460 1.42 20.92 -6.42
N ILE A 461 1.92 19.72 -6.10
CA ILE A 461 3.32 19.52 -5.68
C ILE A 461 4.29 19.43 -6.86
N ASN A 462 3.86 18.90 -8.00
CA ASN A 462 4.70 18.63 -9.15
C ASN A 462 4.25 19.40 -10.39
#